data_AF-A0A4Q3CGW6-F1
#
_entry.id   AF-A0A4Q3CGW6-F1
#
_cell.length_a   1.000
_cell.length_b   1.000
_cell.length_c   1.000
_cell.angle_alpha   90.00
_cell.angle_beta   90.00
_cell.angle_gamma   90.00
#
_symmetry.space_group_name_H-M   'P 1'
#
loop_
_entity.id
_entity.type
_entity.pdbx_description
1 polymer ?
#
loop_
_entity_poly.entity_id
_entity_poly.type
_entity_poly.pdbx_seq_one_letter_code
_entity_poly.pdbx_strand_id
1 'polypeptide(L)'
;MTIPGKPNIIKDTTQFTYLALGDSYTIGESVPYMVNFPNQLVTTLKQTGYKVAAPDIIARTGWTTDELTSAIMQRGLTQKFDFVTLLIGVNNQYRRYNIASYQTEFVALLDTALKYANGNKDRVFVLSI
;
A
#
# COMPACT_ATOMS: atom_id res chain seq x y z
N MET A 1 -45.09 9.54 25.38
CA MET A 1 -44.43 8.32 24.88
C MET A 1 -43.60 8.73 23.67
N THR A 2 -42.32 9.03 23.89
CA THR A 2 -41.40 9.59 22.89
C THR A 2 -40.75 8.46 22.10
N ILE A 3 -40.77 8.56 20.77
CA ILE A 3 -40.13 7.63 19.85
C ILE A 3 -38.61 7.82 19.99
N PRO A 4 -37.80 6.76 20.23
CA PRO A 4 -36.36 6.91 20.31
C PRO A 4 -35.81 7.34 18.95
N GLY A 5 -35.04 8.43 18.95
CA GLY A 5 -34.41 8.99 17.75
C GLY A 5 -33.48 7.98 17.09
N LYS A 6 -33.61 7.82 15.77
CA LYS A 6 -32.64 7.09 14.96
C LYS A 6 -31.24 7.68 15.21
N PRO A 7 -30.20 6.85 15.38
CA PRO A 7 -28.84 7.36 15.49
C PRO A 7 -28.52 8.18 14.23
N ASN A 8 -28.04 9.40 14.45
CA ASN A 8 -27.63 10.30 13.39
C ASN A 8 -26.35 9.71 12.76
N ILE A 9 -26.51 8.93 11.69
CA ILE A 9 -25.38 8.45 10.91
C ILE A 9 -24.82 9.66 10.18
N ILE A 10 -23.83 10.31 10.79
CA ILE A 10 -22.96 11.24 10.07
C ILE A 10 -22.32 10.38 8.99
N LYS A 11 -22.81 10.53 7.77
CA LYS A 11 -22.32 9.79 6.61
C LYS A 11 -20.92 10.32 6.36
N ASP A 12 -19.90 9.62 6.86
CA ASP A 12 -18.52 9.99 6.56
C ASP A 12 -18.37 9.97 5.03
N THR A 13 -18.21 11.17 4.47
CA THR A 13 -18.06 11.39 3.03
C THR A 13 -16.61 11.22 2.59
N THR A 14 -15.69 11.06 3.55
CA THR A 14 -14.26 10.93 3.28
C THR A 14 -14.01 9.61 2.57
N GLN A 15 -13.55 9.69 1.32
CA GLN A 15 -13.10 8.54 0.56
C GLN A 15 -11.61 8.35 0.84
N PHE A 16 -11.25 7.24 1.48
CA PHE A 16 -9.86 6.90 1.77
C PHE A 16 -9.07 6.61 0.50
N THR A 17 -7.83 7.07 0.47
CA THR A 17 -6.86 6.84 -0.60
C THR A 17 -5.78 5.86 -0.15
N TYR A 18 -5.33 4.99 -1.07
CA TYR A 18 -4.43 3.89 -0.78
C TYR A 18 -3.32 3.79 -1.82
N LEU A 19 -2.07 3.70 -1.35
CA LEU A 19 -0.89 3.40 -2.15
C LEU A 19 -0.31 2.03 -1.77
N ALA A 20 -0.13 1.15 -2.76
CA ALA A 20 0.52 -0.14 -2.59
C ALA A 20 1.89 -0.13 -3.28
N LEU A 21 2.96 -0.35 -2.51
CA LEU A 21 4.35 -0.38 -2.97
C LEU A 21 4.89 -1.81 -2.86
N GLY A 22 5.41 -2.37 -3.95
CA GLY A 22 6.02 -3.71 -3.86
C GLY A 22 6.44 -4.38 -5.15
N ASP A 23 6.36 -5.71 -5.18
CA ASP A 23 6.81 -6.57 -6.28
C ASP A 23 5.69 -7.46 -6.87
N SER A 24 6.01 -8.68 -7.33
CA SER A 24 5.09 -9.68 -7.87
C SER A 24 3.90 -9.96 -6.95
N TYR A 25 4.10 -10.00 -5.62
CA TYR A 25 3.04 -10.27 -4.66
C TYR A 25 2.07 -9.09 -4.51
N THR A 26 2.51 -7.88 -4.84
CA THR A 26 1.67 -6.68 -4.82
C THR A 26 0.93 -6.51 -6.14
N ILE A 27 1.61 -6.66 -7.28
CA ILE A 27 0.98 -6.53 -8.60
C ILE A 27 0.04 -7.70 -8.93
N GLY A 28 0.27 -8.87 -8.32
CA GLY A 28 -0.48 -10.10 -8.55
C GLY A 28 0.01 -10.83 -9.79
N GLU A 29 1.27 -11.26 -9.78
CA GLU A 29 1.82 -12.07 -10.87
C GLU A 29 0.97 -13.33 -11.13
N SER A 30 0.75 -13.62 -12.42
CA SER A 30 -0.01 -14.79 -12.91
C SER A 30 -1.49 -14.83 -12.50
N VAL A 31 -2.03 -13.72 -11.99
CA VAL A 31 -3.47 -13.59 -11.71
C VAL A 31 -4.05 -12.33 -12.37
N PRO A 32 -5.37 -12.27 -12.63
CA PRO A 32 -6.00 -11.04 -13.10
C PRO A 32 -5.74 -9.86 -12.14
N TYR A 33 -5.53 -8.68 -12.68
CA TYR A 33 -5.25 -7.46 -11.90
C TYR A 33 -6.26 -7.25 -10.74
N MET A 34 -7.54 -7.50 -11.00
CA MET A 34 -8.62 -7.32 -10.02
C MET A 34 -8.54 -8.26 -8.81
N VAL A 35 -7.80 -9.36 -8.91
CA VAL A 35 -7.64 -10.33 -7.81
C VAL A 35 -6.26 -10.26 -7.16
N ASN A 36 -5.45 -9.23 -7.45
CA ASN A 36 -4.26 -8.97 -6.65
C ASN A 36 -4.64 -8.50 -5.23
N PHE A 37 -3.69 -8.62 -4.29
CA PHE A 37 -3.93 -8.28 -2.89
C PHE A 37 -4.46 -6.84 -2.69
N PRO A 38 -3.88 -5.78 -3.30
CA PRO A 38 -4.39 -4.42 -3.11
C PRO A 38 -5.85 -4.23 -3.53
N ASN A 39 -6.27 -4.82 -4.66
CA ASN A 39 -7.65 -4.74 -5.12
C ASN A 39 -8.61 -5.57 -4.25
N GLN A 40 -8.17 -6.74 -3.76
CA GLN A 40 -8.94 -7.52 -2.80
C GLN A 40 -9.12 -6.75 -1.48
N LEU A 41 -8.08 -6.11 -0.96
CA LEU A 41 -8.15 -5.30 0.26
C LEU A 41 -9.18 -4.17 0.12
N VAL A 42 -9.13 -3.41 -0.98
CA VAL A 42 -10.11 -2.35 -1.26
C VAL A 42 -11.53 -2.91 -1.33
N THR A 43 -11.71 -4.07 -1.95
CA THR A 43 -13.02 -4.75 -2.02
C THR A 43 -13.52 -5.12 -0.63
N THR A 44 -12.68 -5.73 0.19
CA THR A 44 -13.03 -6.11 1.57
C THR A 44 -13.36 -4.90 2.44
N LEU A 45 -12.57 -3.81 2.37
CA LEU A 45 -12.86 -2.58 3.12
C LEU A 45 -14.18 -1.93 2.71
N LYS A 46 -14.52 -1.96 1.42
CA LYS A 46 -15.82 -1.50 0.92
C LYS A 46 -16.97 -2.32 1.48
N GLN A 47 -16.80 -3.65 1.58
CA GLN A 47 -17.80 -4.54 2.17
C GLN A 47 -18.02 -4.29 3.66
N THR A 48 -17.00 -3.82 4.38
CA THR A 48 -17.13 -3.43 5.81
C THR A 48 -17.65 -2.00 6.00
N GLY A 49 -18.05 -1.31 4.94
CA GLY A 49 -18.68 0.03 5.01
C GLY A 49 -17.73 1.22 4.81
N TYR A 50 -16.43 0.99 4.57
CA TYR A 50 -15.50 2.09 4.26
C TYR A 50 -15.62 2.52 2.79
N LYS A 51 -15.56 3.83 2.55
CA LYS A 51 -15.39 4.35 1.20
C LYS A 51 -13.91 4.43 0.90
N VAL A 52 -13.41 3.57 0.02
CA VAL A 52 -12.00 3.57 -0.41
C VAL A 52 -11.94 3.75 -1.92
N ALA A 53 -11.02 4.58 -2.41
CA ALA A 53 -10.73 4.70 -3.83
C ALA A 53 -10.12 3.39 -4.39
N ALA A 54 -9.96 3.30 -5.70
CA ALA A 54 -9.12 2.24 -6.27
C ALA A 54 -7.67 2.40 -5.76
N PRO A 55 -6.92 1.31 -5.55
CA PRO A 55 -5.54 1.40 -5.09
C PRO A 55 -4.66 2.03 -6.19
N ASP A 56 -3.76 2.94 -5.80
CA ASP A 56 -2.60 3.30 -6.63
C ASP A 56 -1.51 2.25 -6.38
N ILE A 57 -1.05 1.57 -7.43
CA ILE A 57 -0.13 0.44 -7.32
C ILE A 57 1.17 0.77 -8.05
N ILE A 58 2.27 0.80 -7.30
CA ILE A 58 3.63 0.86 -7.84
C ILE A 58 4.30 -0.47 -7.50
N ALA A 59 4.13 -1.43 -8.40
CA ALA A 59 4.70 -2.76 -8.24
C ALA A 59 4.92 -3.44 -9.59
N ARG A 60 5.94 -4.30 -9.64
CA ARG A 60 6.23 -5.15 -10.80
C ARG A 60 6.89 -6.44 -10.35
N THR A 61 6.61 -7.52 -11.07
CA THR A 61 7.33 -8.78 -10.90
C THR A 61 8.84 -8.57 -10.88
N GLY A 62 9.50 -9.24 -9.95
CA GLY A 62 10.94 -9.36 -9.91
C GLY A 62 11.66 -8.17 -9.30
N TRP A 63 10.94 -7.12 -8.91
CA TRP A 63 11.55 -5.91 -8.36
C TRP A 63 12.27 -6.14 -7.03
N THR A 64 13.50 -5.62 -6.96
CA THR A 64 14.27 -5.40 -5.74
C THR A 64 13.96 -4.02 -5.14
N THR A 65 14.48 -3.76 -3.94
CA THR A 65 14.31 -2.48 -3.22
C THR A 65 14.81 -1.25 -4.01
N ASP A 66 15.93 -1.34 -4.72
CA ASP A 66 16.46 -0.26 -5.56
C ASP A 66 15.61 -0.01 -6.82
N GLU A 67 15.09 -1.07 -7.44
CA GLU A 67 14.20 -0.99 -8.60
C GLU A 67 12.86 -0.34 -8.22
N LEU A 68 12.28 -0.72 -7.07
CA LEU A 68 11.09 -0.06 -6.53
C LEU A 68 11.34 1.42 -6.20
N THR A 69 12.48 1.73 -5.57
CA THR A 69 12.87 3.13 -5.28
C THR A 69 12.91 3.97 -6.55
N SER A 70 13.55 3.44 -7.59
CA SER A 70 13.65 4.10 -8.90
C SER A 70 12.28 4.34 -9.53
N ALA A 71 11.37 3.36 -9.46
CA ALA A 71 10.02 3.47 -9.99
C ALA A 71 9.18 4.52 -9.24
N ILE A 72 9.28 4.58 -7.91
CA ILE A 72 8.60 5.61 -7.10
C ILE A 72 9.07 7.01 -7.51
N MET A 73 10.38 7.21 -7.65
CA MET A 73 10.94 8.49 -8.07
C MET A 73 10.44 8.90 -9.46
N GLN A 74 10.43 7.97 -10.42
CA GLN A 74 9.93 8.22 -11.77
C GLN A 74 8.44 8.55 -11.81
N ARG A 75 7.64 7.96 -10.91
CA ARG A 75 6.20 8.23 -10.82
C ARG A 75 5.91 9.67 -10.39
N GLY A 76 6.80 10.30 -9.64
CA GLY A 76 6.72 11.72 -9.30
C GLY A 76 5.46 12.11 -8.50
N LEU A 77 4.92 11.19 -7.69
CA LEU A 77 3.69 11.43 -6.94
C LEU A 77 3.86 12.58 -5.93
N THR A 78 2.98 13.57 -6.01
CA THR A 78 2.92 14.71 -5.07
C THR A 78 1.84 14.57 -4.02
N GLN A 79 0.82 13.75 -4.28
CA GLN A 79 -0.28 13.51 -3.35
C GLN A 79 0.14 12.69 -2.13
N LYS A 80 -0.66 12.79 -1.07
CA LYS A 80 -0.57 11.97 0.14
C LYS A 80 -1.71 10.98 0.16
N PHE A 81 -1.50 9.88 0.86
CA PHE A 81 -2.43 8.77 0.94
C PHE A 81 -2.88 8.56 2.39
N ASP A 82 -4.09 8.06 2.55
CA ASP A 82 -4.62 7.76 3.88
C ASP A 82 -3.98 6.52 4.49
N PHE A 83 -3.51 5.57 3.67
CA PHE A 83 -2.66 4.48 4.12
C PHE A 83 -1.78 3.95 2.99
N VAL A 84 -0.69 3.30 3.39
CA VAL A 84 0.33 2.74 2.49
C VAL A 84 0.67 1.31 2.93
N THR A 85 0.78 0.39 1.98
CA THR A 85 1.39 -0.93 2.23
C THR A 85 2.74 -1.03 1.54
N LEU A 86 3.72 -1.65 2.20
CA LEU A 86 5.03 -1.93 1.64
C LEU A 86 5.32 -3.44 1.72
N LEU A 87 5.53 -4.07 0.56
CA LEU A 87 5.86 -5.50 0.43
C LEU A 87 6.99 -5.65 -0.59
N ILE A 88 8.22 -5.80 -0.11
CA ILE A 88 9.41 -5.87 -0.97
C ILE A 88 10.57 -6.59 -0.26
N GLY A 89 11.40 -7.30 -1.03
CA GLY A 89 12.67 -7.85 -0.53
C GLY A 89 12.97 -9.28 -0.96
N VAL A 90 11.96 -10.08 -1.31
CA VAL A 90 12.15 -11.48 -1.71
C VAL A 90 13.07 -11.60 -2.94
N ASN A 91 13.02 -10.64 -3.87
CA ASN A 91 13.90 -10.63 -5.03
C ASN A 91 15.34 -10.24 -4.68
N ASN A 92 15.57 -9.41 -3.66
CA ASN A 92 16.92 -9.14 -3.16
C ASN A 92 17.54 -10.44 -2.65
N GLN A 93 16.77 -11.23 -1.88
CA GLN A 93 17.19 -12.53 -1.38
C GLN A 93 17.42 -13.53 -2.51
N TYR A 94 16.46 -13.66 -3.45
CA TYR A 94 16.57 -14.59 -4.58
C TYR A 94 17.79 -14.30 -5.45
N ARG A 95 18.08 -13.02 -5.70
CA ARG A 95 19.28 -12.56 -6.42
C ARG A 95 20.56 -12.56 -5.59
N ARG A 96 20.50 -13.02 -4.32
CA ARG A 96 21.63 -13.14 -3.39
C ARG A 96 22.34 -11.81 -3.12
N TYR A 97 21.59 -10.71 -3.08
CA TYR A 97 22.14 -9.41 -2.71
C TYR A 97 22.56 -9.39 -1.24
N ASN A 98 23.49 -8.49 -0.92
CA ASN A 98 23.98 -8.35 0.43
C ASN A 98 22.85 -7.89 1.37
N ILE A 99 22.74 -8.53 2.54
CA ILE A 99 21.68 -8.24 3.51
C ILE A 99 21.75 -6.81 4.07
N ALA A 100 22.95 -6.24 4.22
CA ALA A 100 23.11 -4.88 4.70
C ALA A 100 22.65 -3.84 3.66
N SER A 101 22.84 -4.12 2.37
CA SER A 101 22.26 -3.31 1.28
C SER A 101 20.74 -3.32 1.36
N TYR A 102 20.14 -4.52 1.46
CA TYR A 102 18.69 -4.65 1.64
C TYR A 102 18.18 -3.87 2.88
N GLN A 103 18.83 -4.01 4.03
CA GLN A 103 18.43 -3.28 5.25
C GLN A 103 18.44 -1.77 5.05
N THR A 104 19.50 -1.24 4.44
CA THR A 104 19.65 0.20 4.18
C THR A 104 18.56 0.69 3.23
N GLU A 105 18.35 -0.01 2.12
CA GLU A 105 17.37 0.36 1.08
C GLU A 105 15.93 0.19 1.57
N PHE A 106 15.66 -0.86 2.35
CA PHE A 106 14.34 -1.10 2.93
C PHE A 106 13.96 0.02 3.91
N VAL A 107 14.88 0.47 4.77
CA VAL A 107 14.63 1.61 5.67
C VAL A 107 14.30 2.87 4.87
N ALA A 108 15.02 3.14 3.77
CA ALA A 108 14.73 4.28 2.91
C ALA A 108 13.34 4.18 2.24
N LEU A 109 12.92 2.98 1.85
CA LEU A 109 11.57 2.74 1.32
C LEU A 109 10.49 2.88 2.39
N LEU A 110 10.75 2.44 3.63
CA LEU A 110 9.82 2.64 4.75
C LEU A 110 9.64 4.13 5.07
N ASP A 111 10.73 4.90 5.09
CA ASP A 111 10.66 6.36 5.24
C ASP A 111 9.87 7.01 4.10
N THR A 112 10.01 6.48 2.88
CA THR A 112 9.22 6.92 1.73
C THR A 112 7.73 6.62 1.91
N ALA A 113 7.38 5.42 2.37
CA ALA A 113 6.00 5.04 2.69
C ALA A 113 5.41 5.95 3.78
N LEU A 114 6.16 6.22 4.86
CA LEU A 114 5.78 7.15 5.92
C LEU A 114 5.50 8.55 5.37
N LYS A 115 6.38 9.07 4.48
CA LYS A 115 6.17 10.37 3.84
C LYS A 115 4.88 10.40 3.01
N TYR A 116 4.51 9.31 2.33
CA TYR A 116 3.24 9.23 1.60
C TYR A 116 2.04 9.14 2.55
N ALA A 117 2.18 8.53 3.72
CA ALA A 117 1.15 8.42 4.76
C ALA A 117 1.07 9.63 5.72
N ASN A 118 1.46 10.83 5.29
CA ASN A 118 1.50 12.05 6.12
C ASN A 118 2.35 11.92 7.41
N GLY A 119 3.38 11.07 7.40
CA GLY A 119 4.24 10.81 8.55
C GLY A 119 3.57 9.98 9.66
N ASN A 120 2.35 9.47 9.43
CA ASN A 120 1.63 8.68 10.42
C ASN A 120 1.95 7.19 10.26
N LYS A 121 2.72 6.65 11.22
CA LYS A 121 3.11 5.23 11.25
C LYS A 121 1.93 4.27 11.38
N ASP A 122 0.82 4.69 12.00
CA ASP A 122 -0.38 3.85 12.17
C ASP A 122 -1.13 3.65 10.84
N ARG A 123 -0.66 4.33 9.78
CA ARG A 123 -1.19 4.26 8.41
C ARG A 123 -0.20 3.60 7.44
N VAL A 124 0.90 3.02 7.93
CA VAL A 124 1.87 2.25 7.13
C VAL A 124 1.89 0.81 7.58
N PHE A 125 1.65 -0.11 6.64
CA PHE A 125 1.61 -1.55 6.89
C PHE A 125 2.71 -2.24 6.11
N VAL A 126 3.68 -2.83 6.82
CA VAL A 126 4.71 -3.67 6.21
C VAL A 126 4.19 -5.10 6.14
N LEU A 127 4.27 -5.71 4.95
CA LEU A 127 3.90 -7.10 4.71
C LEU A 127 5.16 -7.89 4.39
N SER A 128 5.31 -9.05 5.03
CA SER A 128 6.43 -9.97 4.84
C SER A 128 5.90 -11.35 4.44
N ILE A 129 6.60 -12.01 3.52
CA ILE A 129 6.33 -13.37 3.03
C ILE A 129 7.63 -14.17 3.11
#